data_AF-A0A7G9TE13-F1
#
_entry.id   AF-A0A7G9TE13-F1
#
_cell.length_a   1.000
_cell.length_b   1.000
_cell.length_c   1.000
_cell.angle_alpha   90.00
_cell.angle_beta   90.00
_cell.angle_gamma   90.00
#
_symmetry.space_group_name_H-M   'P 1'
#
loop_
_entity.id
_entity.type
_entity.pdbx_description
1 polymer ?
#
loop_
_entity_poly.entity_id
_entity_poly.type
_entity_poly.pdbx_seq_one_letter_code
_entity_poly.pdbx_strand_id
1 'polypeptide(L)'
;MNEKQRQICGHLRELQSSEAADWLMERYPISNVQWGEALLFIPHRSWEKRDQIRLAKYYFSKIPFASALGYEAFASFMSVTSLISVIRDLVPPSAEDRRLIEYHLAPVLRRKAESDRDMTAVRSFLDALA
;
A
#
# COMPACT_ATOMS: atom_id res chain seq x y z
N MET A 1 -7.11 -16.03 -8.03
CA MET A 1 -6.13 -15.83 -9.12
C MET A 1 -6.36 -16.84 -10.22
N ASN A 2 -6.32 -16.39 -11.48
CA ASN A 2 -6.28 -17.26 -12.65
C ASN A 2 -4.84 -17.75 -12.94
N GLU A 3 -4.67 -18.63 -13.92
CA GLU A 3 -3.38 -19.26 -14.22
C GLU A 3 -2.31 -18.24 -14.63
N LYS A 4 -2.66 -17.27 -15.47
CA LYS A 4 -1.76 -16.19 -15.87
C LYS A 4 -1.28 -15.36 -14.69
N GLN A 5 -2.16 -15.05 -13.74
CA GLN A 5 -1.81 -14.33 -12.51
C GLN A 5 -0.87 -15.15 -11.62
N ARG A 6 -1.04 -16.48 -11.55
CA ARG A 6 -0.13 -17.36 -10.81
C ARG A 6 1.27 -17.37 -11.42
N GLN A 7 1.37 -17.43 -12.75
CA GLN A 7 2.63 -17.36 -13.47
C GLN A 7 3.38 -16.04 -13.19
N ILE A 8 2.67 -14.91 -13.17
CA ILE A 8 3.24 -13.61 -12.81
C ILE A 8 3.78 -13.62 -11.38
N CYS A 9 3.02 -14.14 -10.41
CA CYS A 9 3.53 -14.28 -9.04
C CYS A 9 4.73 -15.23 -8.94
N GLY A 10 4.77 -16.29 -9.75
CA GLY A 10 5.93 -17.17 -9.86
C GLY A 10 7.17 -16.41 -10.31
N HIS A 11 7.07 -15.74 -11.46
CA HIS A 11 8.15 -14.91 -12.01
C HIS A 11 8.63 -13.84 -11.03
N LEU A 12 7.69 -13.10 -10.40
CA LEU A 12 8.04 -12.07 -9.43
C LEU A 12 8.81 -12.61 -8.23
N ARG A 13 8.66 -13.87 -7.83
CA ARG A 13 9.42 -14.45 -6.71
C ARG A 13 10.87 -14.80 -7.08
N GLU A 14 11.16 -14.99 -8.37
CA GLU A 14 12.49 -15.31 -8.86
C GLU A 14 13.40 -14.08 -8.94
N LEU A 15 12.81 -12.89 -9.04
CA LEU A 15 13.51 -11.61 -9.12
C LEU A 15 13.99 -11.12 -7.75
N GLN A 16 15.08 -10.34 -7.73
CA GLN A 16 15.45 -9.58 -6.53
C GLN A 16 14.36 -8.56 -6.18
N SER A 17 14.33 -8.11 -4.92
CA SER A 17 13.30 -7.18 -4.42
C SER A 17 13.24 -5.90 -5.27
N SER A 18 14.39 -5.31 -5.60
CA SER A 18 14.47 -4.11 -6.42
C SER A 18 13.98 -4.34 -7.85
N GLU A 19 14.41 -5.44 -8.48
CA GLU A 19 14.05 -5.80 -9.85
C GLU A 19 12.55 -6.09 -10.00
N ALA A 20 11.95 -6.78 -9.02
CA ALA A 20 10.51 -7.00 -9.02
C ALA A 20 9.73 -5.70 -8.82
N ALA A 21 10.24 -4.77 -8.02
CA ALA A 21 9.62 -3.48 -7.85
C ALA A 21 9.65 -2.68 -9.16
N ASP A 22 10.81 -2.65 -9.83
CA ASP A 22 10.98 -2.04 -11.15
C ASP A 22 10.00 -2.64 -12.16
N TRP A 23 10.00 -3.98 -12.25
CA TRP A 23 9.12 -4.70 -13.16
C TRP A 23 7.64 -4.38 -12.92
N LEU A 24 7.19 -4.33 -11.66
CA LEU A 24 5.80 -3.97 -11.35
C LEU A 24 5.47 -2.55 -11.79
N MET A 25 6.33 -1.58 -11.48
CA MET A 25 6.09 -0.17 -11.82
C MET A 25 6.16 0.08 -13.34
N GLU A 26 6.97 -0.68 -14.07
CA GLU A 26 7.05 -0.63 -15.53
C GLU A 26 5.87 -1.33 -16.21
N ARG A 27 5.45 -2.49 -15.68
CA ARG A 27 4.37 -3.30 -16.26
C ARG A 27 2.98 -2.73 -15.95
N TYR A 28 2.80 -2.21 -14.75
CA TYR A 28 1.55 -1.66 -14.23
C TYR A 28 1.76 -0.21 -13.76
N PRO A 29 2.22 0.69 -14.64
CA PRO A 29 2.51 2.06 -14.24
C PRO A 29 1.23 2.75 -13.82
N ILE A 30 1.31 3.67 -12.86
CA ILE A 30 0.14 4.45 -12.39
C ILE A 30 -0.53 5.25 -13.51
N SER A 31 0.13 5.52 -14.63
CA SER A 31 -0.49 6.15 -15.80
C SER A 31 -1.43 5.23 -16.58
N ASN A 32 -1.30 3.90 -16.43
CA ASN A 32 -2.17 2.91 -17.09
C ASN A 32 -3.54 2.83 -16.40
N VAL A 33 -4.56 2.33 -17.10
CA VAL A 33 -5.87 1.99 -16.55
C VAL A 33 -5.81 0.72 -15.69
N GLN A 34 -4.97 -0.26 -16.08
CA GLN A 34 -4.83 -1.56 -15.40
C GLN A 34 -3.85 -1.53 -14.21
N TRP A 35 -3.39 -0.35 -13.79
CA TRP A 35 -2.41 -0.20 -12.70
C TRP A 35 -2.84 -0.91 -11.41
N GLY A 36 -4.15 -0.98 -11.14
CA GLY A 36 -4.71 -1.64 -9.96
C GLY A 36 -4.43 -3.15 -9.89
N GLU A 37 -4.10 -3.80 -11.01
CA GLU A 37 -3.68 -5.20 -11.02
C GLU A 37 -2.38 -5.42 -10.23
N ALA A 38 -1.50 -4.41 -10.13
CA ALA A 38 -0.31 -4.51 -9.30
C ALA A 38 -0.64 -4.83 -7.83
N LEU A 39 -1.74 -4.29 -7.31
CA LEU A 39 -2.19 -4.51 -5.92
C LEU A 39 -2.57 -5.97 -5.65
N LEU A 40 -2.91 -6.73 -6.70
CA LEU A 40 -3.11 -8.18 -6.60
C LEU A 40 -1.78 -8.92 -6.40
N PHE A 41 -0.70 -8.47 -7.05
CA PHE A 41 0.56 -9.20 -7.09
C PHE A 41 1.51 -8.84 -5.95
N ILE A 42 1.53 -7.58 -5.52
CA ILE A 42 2.42 -7.07 -4.47
C ILE A 42 2.38 -7.95 -3.19
N PRO A 43 1.22 -8.38 -2.66
CA PRO A 43 1.16 -9.18 -1.44
C PRO A 43 1.77 -10.58 -1.53
N HIS A 44 2.06 -11.10 -2.74
CA HIS A 44 2.41 -12.51 -2.96
C HIS A 44 3.92 -12.82 -2.95
N ARG A 45 4.74 -11.86 -2.47
CA ARG A 45 6.16 -12.06 -2.18
C ARG A 45 6.62 -11.20 -1.00
N SER A 46 7.77 -11.55 -0.45
CA SER A 46 8.48 -10.71 0.53
C SER A 46 9.25 -9.60 -0.18
N TRP A 47 9.30 -8.44 0.47
CA TRP A 47 9.93 -7.23 -0.04
C TRP A 47 10.94 -6.70 0.97
N GLU A 48 12.06 -6.19 0.49
CA GLU A 48 12.97 -5.39 1.31
C GLU A 48 12.31 -4.09 1.74
N LYS A 49 12.61 -3.62 2.96
CA LYS A 49 11.99 -2.42 3.54
C LYS A 49 12.06 -1.19 2.61
N ARG A 50 13.18 -1.01 1.89
CA ARG A 50 13.35 0.09 0.93
C ARG A 50 12.33 -0.01 -0.20
N ASP A 51 12.11 -1.20 -0.75
CA ASP A 51 11.19 -1.41 -1.86
C ASP A 51 9.73 -1.41 -1.43
N GLN A 52 9.44 -1.85 -0.20
CA GLN A 52 8.11 -1.66 0.40
C GLN A 52 7.69 -0.18 0.36
N ILE A 53 8.58 0.70 0.86
CA ILE A 53 8.34 2.15 0.88
C ILE A 53 8.26 2.71 -0.54
N ARG A 54 9.15 2.25 -1.44
CA ARG A 54 9.20 2.69 -2.84
C ARG A 54 7.91 2.38 -3.59
N LEU A 55 7.43 1.13 -3.50
CA LEU A 55 6.17 0.69 -4.09
C LEU A 55 4.98 1.43 -3.48
N ALA A 56 4.95 1.57 -2.15
CA ALA A 56 3.88 2.27 -1.46
C ALA A 56 3.79 3.73 -1.91
N LYS A 57 4.92 4.47 -1.95
CA LYS A 57 4.96 5.85 -2.44
C LYS A 57 4.50 5.97 -3.89
N TYR A 58 4.96 5.06 -4.76
CA TYR A 58 4.60 5.08 -6.17
C TYR A 58 3.10 4.85 -6.37
N TYR A 59 2.55 3.75 -5.85
CA TYR A 59 1.15 3.41 -6.07
C TYR A 59 0.19 4.32 -5.29
N PHE A 60 0.54 4.74 -4.06
CA PHE A 60 -0.30 5.68 -3.30
C PHE A 60 -0.38 7.07 -3.89
N SER A 61 0.48 7.46 -4.84
CA SER A 61 0.34 8.74 -5.54
C SER A 61 -0.96 8.88 -6.35
N LYS A 62 -1.59 7.76 -6.74
CA LYS A 62 -2.87 7.74 -7.49
C LYS A 62 -4.05 7.24 -6.64
N ILE A 63 -3.78 6.55 -5.54
CA ILE A 63 -4.77 5.74 -4.82
C ILE A 63 -5.67 6.46 -3.82
N PRO A 64 -5.33 7.54 -3.07
CA PRO A 64 -5.74 7.59 -1.66
C PRO A 64 -7.25 7.74 -1.37
N PHE A 65 -8.15 7.62 -2.33
CA PHE A 65 -9.53 8.07 -2.23
C PHE A 65 -10.59 7.05 -2.65
N ALA A 66 -10.23 5.93 -3.30
CA ALA A 66 -11.27 5.12 -3.98
C ALA A 66 -11.62 3.77 -3.31
N SER A 67 -10.76 3.20 -2.46
CA SER A 67 -11.03 1.90 -1.81
C SER A 67 -10.04 1.53 -0.70
N ALA A 68 -10.41 0.55 0.12
CA ALA A 68 -9.51 -0.07 1.09
C ALA A 68 -8.46 -1.01 0.47
N LEU A 69 -8.67 -1.47 -0.78
CA LEU A 69 -7.88 -2.54 -1.40
C LEU A 69 -6.37 -2.23 -1.42
N GLY A 70 -5.99 -1.02 -1.80
CA GLY A 70 -4.58 -0.61 -1.82
C GLY A 70 -3.97 -0.61 -0.43
N TYR A 71 -4.71 -0.09 0.56
CA TYR A 71 -4.25 -0.10 1.96
C TYR A 71 -4.10 -1.53 2.48
N GLU A 72 -5.05 -2.41 2.20
CA GLU A 72 -5.00 -3.82 2.61
C GLU A 72 -3.82 -4.56 1.96
N ALA A 73 -3.56 -4.32 0.67
CA ALA A 73 -2.44 -4.91 -0.04
C ALA A 73 -1.10 -4.53 0.63
N PHE A 74 -0.86 -3.25 0.90
CA PHE A 74 0.37 -2.81 1.57
C PHE A 74 0.43 -3.19 3.05
N ALA A 75 -0.72 -3.18 3.73
CA ALA A 75 -0.86 -3.63 5.10
C ALA A 75 -0.53 -5.12 5.28
N SER A 76 -0.60 -5.96 4.24
CA SER A 76 -0.29 -7.39 4.42
C SER A 76 1.19 -7.68 4.65
N PHE A 77 2.10 -6.75 4.33
CA PHE A 77 3.55 -6.98 4.43
C PHE A 77 4.37 -5.81 5.00
N MET A 78 3.85 -4.58 5.02
CA MET A 78 4.54 -3.44 5.66
C MET A 78 4.36 -3.45 7.17
N SER A 79 5.17 -2.70 7.94
CA SER A 79 4.80 -2.38 9.33
C SER A 79 3.73 -1.27 9.37
N VAL A 80 2.91 -1.23 10.42
CA VAL A 80 1.91 -0.15 10.62
C VAL A 80 2.56 1.22 10.57
N THR A 81 3.69 1.39 11.25
CA THR A 81 4.45 2.64 11.30
C THR A 81 5.00 3.06 9.93
N SER A 82 5.48 2.12 9.12
CA SER A 82 5.98 2.43 7.76
C SER A 82 4.84 2.81 6.83
N LEU A 83 3.69 2.13 6.93
CA LEU A 83 2.50 2.45 6.17
C LEU A 83 1.97 3.85 6.52
N ILE A 84 1.82 4.17 7.81
CA ILE A 84 1.43 5.50 8.29
C ILE A 84 2.40 6.57 7.77
N SER A 85 3.70 6.31 7.84
CA SER A 85 4.71 7.29 7.38
C SER A 85 4.55 7.60 5.90
N VAL A 86 4.32 6.60 5.05
CA VAL A 86 4.13 6.83 3.61
C VAL A 86 2.83 7.58 3.33
N ILE A 87 1.73 7.18 3.97
CA ILE A 87 0.43 7.81 3.72
C ILE A 87 0.43 9.26 4.19
N ARG A 88 1.08 9.55 5.34
CA ARG A 88 1.21 10.92 5.88
C ARG A 88 1.80 11.90 4.87
N ASP A 89 2.81 11.46 4.10
CA ASP A 89 3.44 12.27 3.05
C ASP A 89 2.50 12.56 1.86
N LEU A 90 1.40 11.83 1.74
CA LEU A 90 0.47 11.84 0.60
C LEU A 90 -0.95 12.29 0.97
N VAL A 91 -1.17 12.72 2.23
CA VAL A 91 -2.46 13.23 2.68
C VAL A 91 -2.76 14.54 1.93
N PRO A 92 -3.91 14.67 1.24
CA PRO A 92 -4.28 15.90 0.56
C PRO A 92 -4.72 16.98 1.56
N PRO A 93 -4.66 18.26 1.17
CA PRO A 93 -5.12 19.35 2.03
C PRO A 93 -6.66 19.36 2.23
N SER A 94 -7.41 18.83 1.25
CA SER A 94 -8.87 18.77 1.26
C SER A 94 -9.40 17.97 2.46
N ALA A 95 -10.35 18.54 3.20
CA ALA A 95 -10.99 17.86 4.33
C ALA A 95 -11.90 16.71 3.87
N GLU A 96 -12.54 16.83 2.71
CA GLU A 96 -13.38 15.77 2.15
C GLU A 96 -12.55 14.55 1.77
N ASP A 97 -11.43 14.78 1.09
CA ASP A 97 -10.52 13.70 0.70
C ASP A 97 -9.85 13.05 1.92
N ARG A 98 -9.54 13.84 2.96
CA ARG A 98 -9.05 13.31 4.24
C ARG A 98 -10.05 12.40 4.93
N ARG A 99 -11.33 12.78 4.98
CA ARG A 99 -12.39 11.93 5.50
C ARG A 99 -12.54 10.63 4.71
N LEU A 100 -12.36 10.70 3.38
CA LEU A 100 -12.44 9.53 2.52
C LEU A 100 -11.25 8.57 2.72
N ILE A 101 -10.03 9.12 2.89
CA ILE A 101 -8.87 8.34 3.34
C ILE A 101 -9.20 7.67 4.67
N GLU A 102 -9.63 8.45 5.68
CA GLU A 102 -9.91 7.94 7.02
C GLU A 102 -10.91 6.78 6.98
N TYR A 103 -12.00 6.95 6.23
CA TYR A 103 -13.06 5.96 6.06
C TYR A 103 -12.51 4.61 5.58
N HIS A 104 -11.62 4.61 4.59
CA HIS A 104 -11.04 3.38 4.02
C HIS A 104 -9.84 2.85 4.80
N LEU A 105 -9.03 3.73 5.38
CA LEU A 105 -7.74 3.40 5.99
C LEU A 105 -7.85 3.03 7.46
N ALA A 106 -8.72 3.70 8.22
CA ALA A 106 -8.84 3.47 9.66
C ALA A 106 -9.14 2.00 10.02
N PRO A 107 -10.06 1.28 9.33
CA PRO A 107 -10.30 -0.13 9.60
C PRO A 107 -9.05 -1.00 9.35
N VAL A 108 -8.28 -0.69 8.29
CA VAL A 108 -7.08 -1.45 7.92
C VAL A 108 -5.98 -1.25 8.96
N LEU A 109 -5.73 -0.02 9.38
CA LEU A 109 -4.72 0.30 10.39
C LEU A 109 -5.06 -0.32 11.74
N ARG A 110 -6.33 -0.23 12.17
CA ARG A 110 -6.80 -0.81 13.44
C ARG A 110 -6.65 -2.33 13.48
N ARG A 111 -6.98 -3.04 12.39
CA ARG A 111 -6.79 -4.50 12.31
C ARG A 111 -5.31 -4.92 12.33
N LYS A 112 -4.44 -4.06 11.82
CA LYS A 112 -3.00 -4.35 11.70
C LYS A 112 -2.20 -3.98 12.95
N ALA A 113 -2.70 -3.08 13.79
CA ALA A 113 -2.02 -2.70 15.02
C ALA A 113 -2.00 -3.88 16.01
N GLU A 114 -0.81 -4.41 16.27
CA GLU A 114 -0.62 -5.59 17.13
C GLU A 114 -0.06 -5.22 18.51
N SER A 115 0.47 -4.00 18.68
CA SER A 115 1.09 -3.52 19.92
C SER A 115 0.51 -2.20 20.41
N ASP A 116 0.68 -1.88 21.70
CA ASP A 116 0.30 -0.57 22.26
C ASP A 116 0.96 0.61 21.54
N ARG A 117 2.20 0.40 21.08
CA ARG A 117 2.93 1.38 20.28
C ARG A 117 2.25 1.61 18.94
N ASP A 118 1.84 0.54 18.25
CA ASP A 118 1.11 0.65 16.99
C ASP A 118 -0.25 1.32 17.20
N MET A 119 -1.01 0.89 18.21
CA MET A 119 -2.32 1.48 18.53
C MET A 119 -2.21 2.98 18.82
N THR A 120 -1.16 3.40 19.54
CA THR A 120 -0.88 4.81 19.80
C THR A 120 -0.54 5.57 18.50
N ALA A 121 0.29 4.99 17.64
CA ALA A 121 0.65 5.59 16.36
C ALA A 121 -0.57 5.72 15.42
N VAL A 122 -1.43 4.70 15.37
CA VAL A 122 -2.68 4.72 14.60
C VAL A 122 -3.60 5.81 15.12
N ARG A 123 -3.86 5.87 16.43
CA ARG A 123 -4.73 6.91 17.02
C ARG A 123 -4.21 8.31 16.70
N SER A 124 -2.94 8.58 16.99
CA SER A 124 -2.33 9.88 16.71
C SER A 124 -2.38 10.28 15.23
N PHE A 125 -2.29 9.31 14.32
CA PHE A 125 -2.41 9.58 12.89
C PHE A 125 -3.85 9.87 12.47
N LEU A 126 -4.83 9.09 12.94
CA LEU A 126 -6.24 9.30 12.61
C LEU A 126 -6.76 10.63 13.20
N ASP A 127 -6.36 10.98 14.42
CA ASP A 127 -6.71 12.27 15.04
C ASP A 127 -6.18 13.47 14.24
N ALA A 128 -5.08 13.29 13.49
CA ALA A 128 -4.51 14.34 12.64
C ALA A 128 -5.15 14.40 11.23
N LEU A 129 -5.96 13.40 10.84
CA LEU A 129 -6.73 13.42 9.59
C LEU A 129 -8.06 14.16 9.73
N ALA A 130 -8.64 14.15 10.94
CA ALA A 130 -9.87 14.87 11.31
C ALA A 130 -9.71 16.39 11.20
#